data_AF-A0A935ZJE7-F1
#
_entry.id   AF-A0A935ZJE7-F1
#
_cell.length_a   1.000
_cell.length_b   1.000
_cell.length_c   1.000
_cell.angle_alpha   90.00
_cell.angle_beta   90.00
_cell.angle_gamma   90.00
#
_symmetry.space_group_name_H-M   'P 1'
#
loop_
_entity.id
_entity.type
_entity.pdbx_description
1 polymer ?
#
loop_
_entity_poly.entity_id
_entity_poly.type
_entity_poly.pdbx_seq_one_letter_code
_entity_poly.pdbx_strand_id
1 'polypeptide(L)'
;MKEPVFASPPSSFSRVARFVASLAFFGSAVAAAGSGCGRSSLEEPILDASLTDAKTDSGGDAGTCGPSTCPNGCCDVRGVCRVGTDVQACGGLGGKCSDCIAAGQDVCEPSRKACGKRVPTCDATSCAAGCCVTAGGTGVCLPGTDATACGQGGASCTDCAGQGQACDSRLRTCNAARKCDASNCAGCCVGDQCLTGTDGQACGNRGAACQNCTAQGTTCGPSAGGGGQCQGIGRCGPQNCGGCCDARGTCTEGIDSTSCGRGGEACQDCTGRAQVCAPRDQPNGRTCITPPPCGPENCAGCCIGDRCTLGTQDTACGAAGTQCTNCAGLNQVCGAGGVCQGGQTCGPANCRGCCDGNTCMPGTDAAMCGQGGLACRACGPGGACNAGTCSNPACGPANCPGCCNGNQCLAGFTNRSCGSGGAACADCFATSTTCNTLANPRACGIPSTCPATYPGCNAGVSQVVLPQNTNVCSAVSLQNAQAACANGHDSVQCTQFFAFLAAVEPQCGSCLGNFRSAFFDPNFPTFGKGISACVAPFVSAECRRSLGCSQDCLDTSCTQCPQGATAQCRSGVTQAGTQCFATSTQAAQCGGLALLSGPSTLCNPQSYGFNYGAWLSAVGARFCGP
;
A
#
# COMPACT_ATOMS: atom_id res chain seq x y z
N MET A 1 -17.16 70.85 21.32
CA MET A 1 -18.31 71.76 21.11
C MET A 1 -19.49 70.91 20.63
N LYS A 2 -20.70 71.16 21.15
CA LYS A 2 -22.04 70.82 20.60
C LYS A 2 -22.31 69.46 19.94
N GLU A 3 -23.15 68.67 20.61
CA GLU A 3 -24.31 67.92 20.06
C GLU A 3 -25.10 68.71 18.99
N PRO A 4 -25.79 68.06 18.01
CA PRO A 4 -27.21 67.60 18.18
C PRO A 4 -27.66 66.37 17.31
N VAL A 5 -28.84 65.70 17.41
CA VAL A 5 -29.88 65.42 18.46
C VAL A 5 -30.90 64.37 17.90
N PHE A 6 -31.22 63.28 18.67
CA PHE A 6 -32.50 62.51 18.67
C PHE A 6 -32.94 61.71 17.39
N ALA A 7 -33.86 60.71 17.38
CA ALA A 7 -34.69 60.05 18.40
C ALA A 7 -35.14 58.61 18.02
N SER A 8 -35.63 57.85 19.01
CA SER A 8 -36.51 56.65 18.94
C SER A 8 -37.79 56.92 19.78
N PRO A 9 -38.61 55.97 20.29
CA PRO A 9 -38.92 54.55 19.99
C PRO A 9 -40.41 54.48 19.50
N PRO A 10 -41.42 53.70 20.01
CA PRO A 10 -41.55 52.39 20.71
C PRO A 10 -42.29 51.36 19.80
N SER A 11 -42.99 50.27 20.20
CA SER A 11 -43.36 49.60 21.48
C SER A 11 -43.59 48.10 21.18
N SER A 12 -43.08 47.09 21.91
CA SER A 12 -43.29 46.67 23.33
C SER A 12 -44.46 45.70 23.56
N PHE A 13 -44.16 44.44 23.91
CA PHE A 13 -44.84 43.55 24.89
C PHE A 13 -43.84 42.40 25.22
N SER A 14 -43.29 42.21 26.43
CA SER A 14 -43.88 41.68 27.69
C SER A 14 -44.44 40.24 27.57
N ARG A 15 -44.21 39.26 28.48
CA ARG A 15 -43.56 39.22 29.83
C ARG A 15 -43.49 37.75 30.37
N VAL A 16 -42.47 37.39 31.21
CA VAL A 16 -42.55 36.60 32.50
C VAL A 16 -42.98 35.09 32.41
N ALA A 17 -42.66 34.08 33.27
CA ALA A 17 -41.93 33.82 34.55
C ALA A 17 -41.31 32.38 34.49
N ARG A 18 -40.18 31.97 35.13
CA ARG A 18 -39.78 31.75 36.56
C ARG A 18 -40.25 30.45 37.27
N PHE A 19 -39.37 29.96 38.17
CA PHE A 19 -39.48 28.92 39.25
C PHE A 19 -39.10 27.44 38.92
N VAL A 20 -38.54 26.58 39.82
CA VAL A 20 -37.46 26.68 40.87
C VAL A 20 -37.32 25.35 41.68
N ALA A 21 -36.08 24.90 41.95
CA ALA A 21 -35.55 24.13 43.13
C ALA A 21 -36.07 22.72 43.60
N SER A 22 -35.13 21.74 43.60
CA SER A 22 -34.49 21.08 44.79
C SER A 22 -35.05 19.84 45.56
N LEU A 23 -34.06 19.01 46.02
CA LEU A 23 -34.00 18.03 47.15
C LEU A 23 -34.75 16.66 47.02
N ALA A 24 -34.42 15.57 47.75
CA ALA A 24 -33.16 14.91 48.20
C ALA A 24 -33.43 13.61 49.03
N PHE A 25 -32.38 12.79 49.28
CA PHE A 25 -32.13 11.90 50.46
C PHE A 25 -32.59 10.41 50.58
N PHE A 26 -31.69 9.60 51.19
CA PHE A 26 -31.76 8.22 51.78
C PHE A 26 -32.03 7.00 50.86
N GLY A 27 -31.46 5.79 51.09
CA GLY A 27 -30.39 5.36 52.02
C GLY A 27 -30.27 3.83 52.23
N SER A 28 -29.08 3.37 52.66
CA SER A 28 -28.78 2.09 53.36
C SER A 28 -28.56 0.76 52.57
N ALA A 29 -27.71 -0.11 53.15
CA ALA A 29 -27.08 -1.28 52.54
C ALA A 29 -27.45 -2.63 53.22
N VAL A 30 -27.14 -3.76 52.55
CA VAL A 30 -26.87 -5.08 53.17
C VAL A 30 -25.74 -5.78 52.39
N ALA A 31 -24.87 -6.51 53.10
CA ALA A 31 -23.72 -7.24 52.54
C ALA A 31 -23.88 -8.77 52.65
N ALA A 32 -23.24 -9.52 51.77
CA ALA A 32 -22.90 -10.94 51.97
C ALA A 32 -21.63 -11.30 51.17
N ALA A 33 -20.76 -12.13 51.76
CA ALA A 33 -19.43 -12.42 51.24
C ALA A 33 -19.36 -13.73 50.42
N GLY A 34 -18.36 -13.83 49.54
CA GLY A 34 -18.07 -15.00 48.71
C GLY A 34 -16.59 -15.08 48.33
N SER A 35 -15.78 -15.59 49.25
CA SER A 35 -14.32 -15.73 49.21
C SER A 35 -13.71 -16.37 47.94
N GLY A 36 -12.61 -15.80 47.44
CA GLY A 36 -11.70 -16.42 46.47
C GLY A 36 -10.30 -15.78 46.51
N CYS A 37 -9.26 -16.56 46.82
CA CYS A 37 -7.87 -16.10 46.97
C CYS A 37 -7.28 -15.58 45.63
N GLY A 38 -6.34 -14.64 45.56
CA GLY A 38 -5.56 -13.98 46.62
C GLY A 38 -4.04 -14.11 46.43
N ARG A 39 -3.42 -13.17 45.69
CA ARG A 39 -2.00 -12.72 45.74
C ARG A 39 -1.94 -11.31 45.11
N SER A 40 -1.99 -10.22 45.89
CA SER A 40 -0.82 -9.50 46.44
C SER A 40 0.13 -8.99 45.34
N SER A 41 -0.02 -7.76 44.84
CA SER A 41 0.22 -6.44 45.48
C SER A 41 1.69 -6.02 45.51
N LEU A 42 2.03 -5.04 44.64
CA LEU A 42 2.98 -3.96 44.90
C LEU A 42 2.41 -2.67 44.29
N GLU A 43 1.59 -1.99 45.10
CA GLU A 43 1.25 -0.55 45.02
C GLU A 43 2.50 0.27 45.40
N GLU A 44 2.72 1.56 45.10
CA GLU A 44 1.97 2.69 44.47
C GLU A 44 3.03 3.80 44.13
N PRO A 45 2.79 5.14 43.94
CA PRO A 45 1.56 5.95 44.04
C PRO A 45 1.25 7.03 42.95
N ILE A 46 -0.06 7.31 42.74
CA ILE A 46 -0.76 8.64 42.71
C ILE A 46 -0.37 9.67 41.56
N LEU A 47 -1.27 10.36 40.81
CA LEU A 47 -2.37 11.31 41.16
C LEU A 47 -3.48 11.45 40.06
N ASP A 48 -4.73 11.71 40.50
CA ASP A 48 -5.94 12.31 39.84
C ASP A 48 -6.34 11.97 38.38
N ALA A 49 -7.51 11.36 38.10
CA ALA A 49 -8.91 11.87 38.16
C ALA A 49 -9.29 12.84 37.00
N SER A 50 -10.40 12.73 36.26
CA SER A 50 -11.75 12.25 36.64
C SER A 50 -12.57 11.64 35.47
N LEU A 51 -13.38 10.63 35.81
CA LEU A 51 -14.70 10.17 35.30
C LEU A 51 -15.42 11.08 34.26
N THR A 52 -16.16 10.57 33.26
CA THR A 52 -17.17 9.47 33.30
C THR A 52 -17.27 8.59 32.04
N ASP A 53 -17.86 7.40 32.23
CA ASP A 53 -18.05 6.28 31.30
C ASP A 53 -19.12 6.47 30.20
N ALA A 54 -18.77 6.06 28.98
CA ALA A 54 -19.67 5.41 28.02
C ALA A 54 -18.85 4.57 27.01
N LYS A 55 -18.28 3.44 27.46
CA LYS A 55 -17.54 2.52 26.58
C LYS A 55 -18.43 1.92 25.49
N THR A 56 -18.01 2.10 24.23
CA THR A 56 -18.10 1.04 23.22
C THR A 56 -16.71 0.86 22.60
N ASP A 57 -15.84 0.10 23.30
CA ASP A 57 -14.51 -0.20 22.78
C ASP A 57 -14.59 -1.07 21.53
N SER A 58 -13.99 -0.60 20.44
CA SER A 58 -13.55 -1.43 19.32
C SER A 58 -12.24 -0.91 18.74
N GLY A 59 -11.37 -0.40 19.63
CA GLY A 59 -9.94 -0.29 19.40
C GLY A 59 -9.25 -1.47 20.06
N GLY A 60 -8.77 -2.42 19.26
CA GLY A 60 -7.94 -3.53 19.73
C GLY A 60 -6.52 -3.36 19.21
N ASP A 61 -5.53 -3.56 20.09
CA ASP A 61 -4.11 -3.54 19.74
C ASP A 61 -3.79 -4.47 18.56
N ALA A 62 -2.68 -4.17 17.86
CA ALA A 62 -2.19 -4.96 16.73
C ALA A 62 -1.61 -6.32 17.16
N GLY A 63 -2.46 -7.18 17.72
CA GLY A 63 -2.19 -8.60 17.88
C GLY A 63 -2.13 -9.29 16.52
N THR A 64 -1.15 -10.18 16.35
CA THR A 64 -1.09 -11.11 15.21
C THR A 64 -2.45 -11.77 14.98
N CYS A 65 -2.85 -11.92 13.71
CA CYS A 65 -4.11 -12.57 13.38
C CYS A 65 -4.19 -13.97 14.02
N GLY A 66 -5.30 -14.23 14.71
CA GLY A 66 -5.59 -15.47 15.40
C GLY A 66 -7.06 -15.52 15.86
N PRO A 67 -7.46 -16.52 16.68
CA PRO A 67 -8.86 -16.75 17.02
C PRO A 67 -9.58 -15.58 17.71
N SER A 68 -8.86 -14.75 18.47
CA SER A 68 -9.40 -13.56 19.15
C SER A 68 -9.56 -12.34 18.24
N THR A 69 -8.68 -12.17 17.25
CA THR A 69 -8.64 -11.01 16.33
C THR A 69 -9.32 -11.29 14.98
N CYS A 70 -9.57 -12.56 14.67
CA CYS A 70 -10.19 -13.01 13.43
C CYS A 70 -11.22 -14.16 13.65
N PRO A 71 -12.16 -14.06 14.62
CA PRO A 71 -13.01 -15.19 15.03
C PRO A 71 -13.88 -15.76 13.90
N ASN A 72 -14.29 -14.93 12.94
CA ASN A 72 -15.14 -15.31 11.82
C ASN A 72 -14.38 -15.59 10.52
N GLY A 73 -13.04 -15.56 10.54
CA GLY A 73 -12.21 -15.57 9.34
C GLY A 73 -10.94 -16.42 9.49
N CYS A 74 -10.02 -16.27 8.55
CA CYS A 74 -8.71 -16.93 8.57
C CYS A 74 -7.56 -15.93 8.38
N CYS A 75 -6.37 -16.32 8.77
CA CYS A 75 -5.16 -15.51 8.71
C CYS A 75 -4.33 -15.83 7.48
N ASP A 76 -4.05 -14.82 6.65
CA ASP A 76 -3.16 -14.99 5.50
C ASP A 76 -1.68 -15.06 5.92
N VAL A 77 -0.80 -15.31 4.95
CA VAL A 77 0.66 -15.40 5.17
C VAL A 77 1.32 -14.13 5.68
N ARG A 78 0.59 -12.98 5.68
CA ARG A 78 1.05 -11.69 6.21
C ARG A 78 0.45 -11.38 7.59
N GLY A 79 -0.31 -12.31 8.16
CA GLY A 79 -0.99 -12.12 9.45
C GLY A 79 -2.22 -11.21 9.36
N VAL A 80 -2.86 -11.09 8.18
CA VAL A 80 -4.07 -10.29 7.98
C VAL A 80 -5.31 -11.17 8.01
N CYS A 81 -6.34 -10.75 8.75
CA CYS A 81 -7.64 -11.42 8.77
C CYS A 81 -8.37 -11.31 7.42
N ARG A 82 -8.74 -12.45 6.85
CA ARG A 82 -9.58 -12.61 5.66
C ARG A 82 -10.96 -13.13 6.08
N VAL A 83 -11.99 -12.79 5.32
CA VAL A 83 -13.38 -13.26 5.54
C VAL A 83 -13.50 -14.80 5.49
N GLY A 84 -12.56 -15.50 4.85
CA GLY A 84 -12.46 -16.96 4.96
C GLY A 84 -13.40 -17.74 4.04
N THR A 85 -14.02 -17.07 3.08
CA THR A 85 -14.99 -17.62 2.11
C THR A 85 -14.46 -17.58 0.66
N ASP A 86 -13.21 -17.19 0.47
CA ASP A 86 -12.56 -17.10 -0.83
C ASP A 86 -11.87 -18.44 -1.16
N VAL A 87 -11.83 -18.84 -2.44
CA VAL A 87 -11.27 -20.14 -2.84
C VAL A 87 -9.74 -20.23 -2.67
N GLN A 88 -9.04 -19.10 -2.59
CA GLN A 88 -7.60 -19.03 -2.29
C GLN A 88 -7.29 -18.56 -0.86
N ALA A 89 -8.32 -18.15 -0.11
CA ALA A 89 -8.23 -17.77 1.29
C ALA A 89 -9.44 -18.30 2.09
N CYS A 90 -9.55 -19.63 2.14
CA CYS A 90 -10.62 -20.35 2.82
C CYS A 90 -10.24 -20.70 4.26
N GLY A 91 -11.15 -20.54 5.23
CA GLY A 91 -10.91 -20.92 6.62
C GLY A 91 -11.71 -20.09 7.62
N GLY A 92 -11.72 -20.52 8.89
CA GLY A 92 -12.43 -19.84 9.97
C GLY A 92 -11.67 -19.87 11.30
N LEU A 93 -12.30 -19.31 12.34
CA LEU A 93 -11.83 -19.38 13.73
C LEU A 93 -10.41 -18.81 13.96
N GLY A 94 -9.96 -17.89 13.10
CA GLY A 94 -8.61 -17.33 13.13
C GLY A 94 -7.49 -18.33 12.85
N GLY A 95 -7.81 -19.48 12.24
CA GLY A 95 -6.82 -20.43 11.72
C GLY A 95 -6.12 -19.89 10.46
N LYS A 96 -5.10 -20.58 9.96
CA LYS A 96 -4.43 -20.20 8.70
C LYS A 96 -5.38 -20.36 7.50
N CYS A 97 -5.37 -19.40 6.59
CA CYS A 97 -6.10 -19.53 5.33
C CYS A 97 -5.51 -20.64 4.46
N SER A 98 -6.39 -21.41 3.83
CA SER A 98 -6.07 -22.47 2.87
C SER A 98 -6.40 -22.03 1.44
N ASP A 99 -5.52 -22.34 0.50
CA ASP A 99 -5.81 -22.25 -0.94
C ASP A 99 -6.41 -23.58 -1.39
N CYS A 100 -7.72 -23.58 -1.67
CA CYS A 100 -8.46 -24.76 -2.08
C CYS A 100 -8.02 -25.25 -3.47
N ILE A 101 -7.65 -24.34 -4.37
CA ILE A 101 -7.21 -24.67 -5.73
C ILE A 101 -5.87 -25.41 -5.66
N ALA A 102 -4.93 -24.92 -4.83
CA ALA A 102 -3.66 -25.59 -4.57
C ALA A 102 -3.84 -26.96 -3.89
N ALA A 103 -4.88 -27.13 -3.06
CA ALA A 103 -5.27 -28.42 -2.47
C ALA A 103 -6.05 -29.34 -3.44
N GLY A 104 -6.21 -28.96 -4.72
CA GLY A 104 -6.91 -29.72 -5.74
C GLY A 104 -8.43 -29.77 -5.56
N GLN A 105 -9.00 -28.78 -4.88
CA GLN A 105 -10.43 -28.56 -4.60
C GLN A 105 -10.96 -27.35 -5.42
N ASP A 106 -12.27 -27.20 -5.61
CA ASP A 106 -12.86 -26.19 -6.52
C ASP A 106 -13.88 -25.23 -5.86
N VAL A 107 -14.10 -25.38 -4.55
CA VAL A 107 -14.98 -24.50 -3.76
C VAL A 107 -14.45 -24.33 -2.34
N CYS A 108 -14.59 -23.11 -1.80
CA CYS A 108 -14.63 -22.86 -0.37
C CYS A 108 -16.11 -22.75 0.02
N GLU A 109 -16.61 -23.68 0.83
CA GLU A 109 -18.04 -23.68 1.20
C GLU A 109 -18.33 -22.55 2.20
N PRO A 110 -19.13 -21.52 1.86
CA PRO A 110 -19.27 -20.33 2.72
C PRO A 110 -19.79 -20.63 4.13
N SER A 111 -20.65 -21.65 4.26
CA SER A 111 -21.27 -22.03 5.53
C SER A 111 -20.35 -22.83 6.44
N ARG A 112 -19.34 -23.52 5.88
CA ARG A 112 -18.39 -24.38 6.62
C ARG A 112 -16.99 -23.79 6.71
N LYS A 113 -16.66 -22.83 5.84
CA LYS A 113 -15.33 -22.25 5.63
C LYS A 113 -14.26 -23.33 5.40
N ALA A 114 -14.63 -24.35 4.65
CA ALA A 114 -13.81 -25.53 4.34
C ALA A 114 -13.71 -25.73 2.83
N CYS A 115 -12.57 -26.22 2.36
CA CYS A 115 -12.33 -26.52 0.96
C CYS A 115 -13.04 -27.82 0.54
N GLY A 116 -13.58 -27.89 -0.67
CA GLY A 116 -14.21 -29.11 -1.20
C GLY A 116 -14.36 -29.15 -2.71
N LYS A 117 -15.03 -30.20 -3.19
CA LYS A 117 -15.37 -30.42 -4.60
C LYS A 117 -16.86 -30.35 -4.84
N ARG A 118 -17.28 -29.59 -5.86
CA ARG A 118 -18.63 -29.70 -6.41
C ARG A 118 -18.81 -31.05 -7.09
N VAL A 119 -19.92 -31.72 -6.78
CA VAL A 119 -20.29 -33.03 -7.32
C VAL A 119 -21.76 -33.01 -7.76
N PRO A 120 -22.12 -33.63 -8.90
CA PRO A 120 -23.51 -33.62 -9.40
C PRO A 120 -24.50 -34.29 -8.44
N THR A 121 -24.09 -35.41 -7.83
CA THR A 121 -24.71 -36.01 -6.66
C THR A 121 -23.67 -36.11 -5.56
N CYS A 122 -24.05 -35.87 -4.31
CA CYS A 122 -23.15 -36.05 -3.17
C CYS A 122 -23.65 -37.26 -2.36
N ASP A 123 -22.92 -38.36 -2.48
CA ASP A 123 -23.26 -39.67 -1.94
C ASP A 123 -21.98 -40.48 -1.66
N ALA A 124 -22.12 -41.71 -1.16
CA ALA A 124 -20.99 -42.58 -0.82
C ALA A 124 -20.07 -42.93 -2.02
N THR A 125 -20.55 -42.79 -3.26
CA THR A 125 -19.79 -43.07 -4.50
C THR A 125 -18.95 -41.85 -4.89
N SER A 126 -19.55 -40.66 -4.87
CA SER A 126 -18.87 -39.41 -5.24
C SER A 126 -18.03 -38.81 -4.11
N CYS A 127 -18.31 -39.18 -2.85
CA CYS A 127 -17.68 -38.63 -1.66
C CYS A 127 -17.27 -39.70 -0.63
N ALA A 128 -16.76 -40.85 -1.09
CA ALA A 128 -16.42 -42.00 -0.23
C ALA A 128 -15.56 -41.67 1.01
N ALA A 129 -14.52 -40.84 0.84
CA ALA A 129 -13.58 -40.47 1.91
C ALA A 129 -13.96 -39.19 2.70
N GLY A 130 -15.13 -38.60 2.39
CA GLY A 130 -15.56 -37.31 2.89
C GLY A 130 -17.04 -37.26 3.22
N CYS A 131 -17.55 -36.05 3.46
CA CYS A 131 -18.95 -35.83 3.82
C CYS A 131 -19.59 -34.78 2.91
N CYS A 132 -20.91 -34.77 2.90
CA CYS A 132 -21.70 -33.99 1.97
C CYS A 132 -22.37 -32.77 2.61
N VAL A 133 -22.39 -31.67 1.88
CA VAL A 133 -23.22 -30.50 2.13
C VAL A 133 -23.90 -30.08 0.82
N THR A 134 -25.08 -29.47 0.91
CA THR A 134 -25.84 -29.04 -0.26
C THR A 134 -25.83 -27.52 -0.33
N ALA A 135 -25.17 -26.96 -1.33
CA ALA A 135 -25.02 -25.52 -1.52
C ALA A 135 -25.73 -25.09 -2.81
N GLY A 136 -26.81 -24.31 -2.68
CA GLY A 136 -27.58 -23.82 -3.84
C GLY A 136 -28.16 -24.91 -4.74
N GLY A 137 -28.44 -26.10 -4.20
CA GLY A 137 -28.94 -27.26 -4.96
C GLY A 137 -27.84 -28.12 -5.60
N THR A 138 -26.56 -27.72 -5.54
CA THR A 138 -25.41 -28.54 -5.95
C THR A 138 -24.81 -29.25 -4.74
N GLY A 139 -24.39 -30.50 -4.90
CA GLY A 139 -23.66 -31.23 -3.87
C GLY A 139 -22.21 -30.74 -3.76
N VAL A 140 -21.71 -30.58 -2.54
CA VAL A 140 -20.29 -30.32 -2.27
C VAL A 140 -19.76 -31.43 -1.35
N CYS A 141 -18.75 -32.14 -1.84
CA CYS A 141 -17.99 -33.11 -1.08
C CYS A 141 -16.87 -32.38 -0.33
N LEU A 142 -16.93 -32.37 0.99
CA LEU A 142 -15.88 -31.85 1.87
C LEU A 142 -14.98 -33.00 2.36
N PRO A 143 -13.68 -32.78 2.60
CA PRO A 143 -12.72 -33.81 3.01
C PRO A 143 -13.10 -34.61 4.26
N GLY A 144 -14.00 -34.07 5.10
CA GLY A 144 -14.52 -34.77 6.27
C GLY A 144 -13.60 -34.76 7.50
N THR A 145 -12.52 -33.97 7.46
CA THR A 145 -11.49 -33.86 8.52
C THR A 145 -11.58 -32.57 9.33
N ASP A 146 -12.29 -31.56 8.83
CA ASP A 146 -12.34 -30.24 9.44
C ASP A 146 -13.31 -30.21 10.62
N ALA A 147 -13.00 -29.40 11.64
CA ALA A 147 -13.83 -29.31 12.84
C ALA A 147 -15.27 -28.83 12.55
N THR A 148 -15.47 -28.02 11.50
CA THR A 148 -16.78 -27.54 11.02
C THR A 148 -17.43 -28.48 9.98
N ALA A 149 -16.70 -29.47 9.47
CA ALA A 149 -17.15 -30.36 8.40
C ALA A 149 -16.59 -31.78 8.57
N CYS A 150 -16.97 -32.42 9.67
CA CYS A 150 -16.56 -33.78 10.01
C CYS A 150 -17.49 -34.83 9.43
N GLY A 151 -16.94 -35.93 8.91
CA GLY A 151 -17.73 -37.08 8.43
C GLY A 151 -17.02 -37.91 7.35
N GLN A 152 -17.65 -38.99 6.91
CA GLN A 152 -17.17 -39.87 5.85
C GLN A 152 -18.33 -40.59 5.13
N GLY A 153 -18.03 -41.27 4.01
CA GLY A 153 -19.00 -42.11 3.30
C GLY A 153 -20.14 -41.32 2.62
N GLY A 154 -19.95 -40.04 2.31
CA GLY A 154 -20.97 -39.19 1.69
C GLY A 154 -22.17 -38.87 2.59
N ALA A 155 -22.11 -39.18 3.88
CA ALA A 155 -23.10 -38.72 4.86
C ALA A 155 -23.02 -37.20 5.05
N SER A 156 -24.07 -36.58 5.61
CA SER A 156 -24.07 -35.13 5.87
C SER A 156 -22.95 -34.71 6.83
N CYS A 157 -22.18 -33.68 6.47
CA CYS A 157 -21.10 -33.19 7.32
C CYS A 157 -21.62 -32.64 8.66
N THR A 158 -20.98 -33.00 9.76
CA THR A 158 -21.28 -32.48 11.11
C THR A 158 -20.36 -31.32 11.48
N ASP A 159 -20.90 -30.29 12.12
CA ASP A 159 -20.10 -29.23 12.74
C ASP A 159 -19.80 -29.62 14.20
N CYS A 160 -18.58 -30.08 14.45
CA CYS A 160 -18.09 -30.40 15.79
C CYS A 160 -17.69 -29.13 16.55
N ALA A 161 -17.15 -28.12 15.86
CA ALA A 161 -16.68 -26.88 16.47
C ALA A 161 -17.84 -26.12 17.13
N GLY A 162 -18.99 -26.02 16.47
CA GLY A 162 -20.24 -25.49 17.04
C GLY A 162 -20.77 -26.27 18.25
N GLN A 163 -20.30 -27.50 18.48
CA GLN A 163 -20.62 -28.34 19.63
C GLN A 163 -19.53 -28.33 20.71
N GLY A 164 -18.46 -27.54 20.56
CA GLY A 164 -17.30 -27.58 21.47
C GLY A 164 -16.48 -28.88 21.37
N GLN A 165 -16.54 -29.56 20.24
CA GLN A 165 -15.93 -30.85 19.96
C GLN A 165 -14.90 -30.75 18.83
N ALA A 166 -13.95 -31.68 18.81
CA ALA A 166 -13.01 -31.82 17.70
C ALA A 166 -13.47 -32.91 16.72
N CYS A 167 -13.16 -32.75 15.44
CA CYS A 167 -13.28 -33.84 14.47
C CYS A 167 -12.09 -34.80 14.64
N ASP A 168 -12.36 -36.07 14.94
CA ASP A 168 -11.31 -37.09 14.88
C ASP A 168 -10.97 -37.37 13.40
N SER A 169 -9.78 -36.97 12.95
CA SER A 169 -9.37 -37.09 11.55
C SER A 169 -9.15 -38.54 11.06
N ARG A 170 -9.18 -39.53 11.96
CA ARG A 170 -9.12 -40.96 11.64
C ARG A 170 -10.50 -41.63 11.68
N LEU A 171 -11.32 -41.33 12.70
CA LEU A 171 -12.64 -41.92 12.89
C LEU A 171 -13.75 -41.15 12.15
N ARG A 172 -13.50 -39.89 11.80
CA ARG A 172 -14.41 -38.94 11.13
C ARG A 172 -15.71 -38.72 11.88
N THR A 173 -15.59 -38.63 13.19
CA THR A 173 -16.68 -38.41 14.16
C THR A 173 -16.31 -37.26 15.09
N CYS A 174 -17.30 -36.49 15.52
CA CYS A 174 -17.11 -35.51 16.59
C CYS A 174 -16.83 -36.23 17.92
N ASN A 175 -15.82 -35.76 18.65
CA ASN A 175 -15.49 -36.28 19.98
C ASN A 175 -15.35 -35.11 20.97
N ALA A 176 -15.77 -35.32 22.22
CA ALA A 176 -15.49 -34.40 23.30
C ALA A 176 -13.97 -34.21 23.38
N ALA A 177 -13.51 -32.95 23.29
CA ALA A 177 -12.14 -32.63 22.93
C ALA A 177 -11.12 -33.44 23.75
N ARG A 178 -10.39 -34.34 23.08
CA ARG A 178 -9.12 -34.82 23.61
C ARG A 178 -8.20 -33.61 23.63
N LYS A 179 -7.92 -33.12 24.84
CA LYS A 179 -6.94 -32.06 25.04
C LYS A 179 -5.63 -32.46 24.38
N CYS A 180 -4.94 -31.49 23.79
CA CYS A 180 -3.63 -31.74 23.22
C CYS A 180 -2.68 -32.17 24.35
N ASP A 181 -2.13 -33.38 24.24
CA ASP A 181 -1.30 -33.99 25.29
C ASP A 181 -0.31 -35.02 24.72
N ALA A 182 0.56 -35.54 25.57
CA ALA A 182 1.61 -36.49 25.21
C ALA A 182 1.11 -37.83 24.61
N SER A 183 -0.16 -38.18 24.76
CA SER A 183 -0.77 -39.38 24.20
C SER A 183 -1.22 -39.22 22.74
N ASN A 184 -1.39 -37.97 22.29
CA ASN A 184 -1.96 -37.64 20.98
C ASN A 184 -1.12 -36.66 20.14
N CYS A 185 -0.15 -35.96 20.74
CA CYS A 185 0.70 -35.00 20.06
C CYS A 185 2.20 -35.35 20.15
N ALA A 186 2.84 -35.57 19.01
CA ALA A 186 4.29 -35.81 18.94
C ALA A 186 5.12 -34.50 19.02
N GLY A 187 4.57 -33.40 18.51
CA GLY A 187 5.14 -32.05 18.62
C GLY A 187 4.65 -31.34 19.90
N CYS A 188 4.13 -30.12 19.77
CA CYS A 188 3.72 -29.29 20.90
C CYS A 188 2.31 -28.73 20.76
N CYS A 189 1.74 -28.28 21.88
CA CYS A 189 0.35 -27.84 21.99
C CYS A 189 0.22 -26.31 22.08
N VAL A 190 -0.72 -25.75 21.32
CA VAL A 190 -1.24 -24.38 21.49
C VAL A 190 -2.73 -24.50 21.75
N GLY A 191 -3.15 -24.34 23.01
CA GLY A 191 -4.47 -24.79 23.44
C GLY A 191 -4.65 -26.28 23.17
N ASP A 192 -5.78 -26.66 22.56
CA ASP A 192 -6.06 -28.05 22.16
C ASP A 192 -5.53 -28.41 20.76
N GLN A 193 -4.77 -27.52 20.10
CA GLN A 193 -4.18 -27.78 18.78
C GLN A 193 -2.76 -28.34 18.88
N CYS A 194 -2.54 -29.55 18.34
CA CYS A 194 -1.21 -30.11 18.15
C CYS A 194 -0.52 -29.53 16.91
N LEU A 195 0.66 -28.95 17.11
CA LEU A 195 1.57 -28.49 16.06
C LEU A 195 2.75 -29.45 15.93
N THR A 196 3.46 -29.43 14.79
CA THR A 196 4.61 -30.32 14.54
C THR A 196 5.76 -30.10 15.52
N GLY A 197 5.85 -28.94 16.16
CA GLY A 197 6.84 -28.65 17.19
C GLY A 197 8.25 -28.35 16.69
N THR A 198 8.40 -28.13 15.38
CA THR A 198 9.69 -27.91 14.69
C THR A 198 9.93 -26.45 14.28
N ASP A 199 8.99 -25.55 14.56
CA ASP A 199 9.05 -24.15 14.17
C ASP A 199 9.75 -23.29 15.24
N GLY A 200 10.47 -22.24 14.85
CA GLY A 200 11.21 -21.38 15.78
C GLY A 200 10.33 -20.59 16.76
N GLN A 201 9.05 -20.37 16.43
CA GLN A 201 8.06 -19.71 17.27
C GLN A 201 7.08 -20.69 17.93
N ALA A 202 6.99 -21.92 17.41
CA ALA A 202 6.18 -23.01 17.95
C ALA A 202 7.00 -24.32 18.06
N CYS A 203 8.00 -24.30 18.94
CA CYS A 203 8.90 -25.42 19.19
C CYS A 203 8.47 -26.25 20.39
N GLY A 204 8.62 -27.56 20.33
CA GLY A 204 8.41 -28.45 21.47
C GLY A 204 8.13 -29.89 21.03
N ASN A 205 8.03 -30.80 22.00
CA ASN A 205 7.80 -32.21 21.75
C ASN A 205 6.90 -32.87 22.79
N ARG A 206 6.34 -34.04 22.42
CA ARG A 206 5.51 -34.91 23.28
C ARG A 206 4.31 -34.19 23.93
N GLY A 207 3.64 -33.32 23.20
CA GLY A 207 2.43 -32.64 23.66
C GLY A 207 2.65 -31.67 24.82
N ALA A 208 3.89 -31.23 25.04
CA ALA A 208 4.16 -30.08 25.90
C ALA A 208 3.66 -28.78 25.25
N ALA A 209 3.46 -27.72 26.02
CA ALA A 209 3.12 -26.41 25.47
C ALA A 209 4.23 -25.90 24.53
N CYS A 210 3.84 -25.31 23.39
CA CYS A 210 4.81 -24.76 22.43
C CYS A 210 5.60 -23.58 23.00
N GLN A 211 6.88 -23.52 22.64
CA GLN A 211 7.84 -22.51 23.07
C GLN A 211 8.32 -21.68 21.88
N ASN A 212 8.50 -20.37 22.10
CA ASN A 212 9.08 -19.48 21.10
C ASN A 212 10.59 -19.36 21.32
N CYS A 213 11.37 -20.20 20.66
CA CYS A 213 12.83 -20.18 20.72
C CYS A 213 13.40 -18.87 20.17
N THR A 214 12.78 -18.25 19.16
CA THR A 214 13.26 -16.98 18.61
C THR A 214 13.19 -15.84 19.63
N ALA A 215 12.13 -15.79 20.46
CA ALA A 215 12.02 -14.84 21.58
C ALA A 215 13.04 -15.12 22.71
N GLN A 216 13.57 -16.35 22.78
CA GLN A 216 14.60 -16.76 23.75
C GLN A 216 16.04 -16.66 23.19
N GLY A 217 16.23 -16.22 21.93
CA GLY A 217 17.54 -16.18 21.29
C GLY A 217 18.15 -17.57 21.02
N THR A 218 17.30 -18.58 20.82
CA THR A 218 17.68 -19.99 20.59
C THR A 218 17.07 -20.53 19.30
N THR A 219 17.42 -21.75 18.87
CA THR A 219 16.87 -22.37 17.66
C THR A 219 16.14 -23.68 18.01
N CYS A 220 15.05 -23.96 17.31
CA CYS A 220 14.32 -25.22 17.48
C CYS A 220 15.12 -26.37 16.85
N GLY A 221 15.84 -27.12 17.68
CA GLY A 221 16.64 -28.27 17.24
C GLY A 221 15.84 -29.58 17.31
N PRO A 222 16.11 -30.56 16.43
CA PRO A 222 15.36 -31.81 16.36
C PRO A 222 15.47 -32.63 17.66
N SER A 223 14.41 -33.36 18.00
CA SER A 223 14.33 -34.14 19.24
C SER A 223 13.87 -35.59 19.04
N ALA A 224 14.38 -36.49 19.89
CA ALA A 224 14.02 -37.91 19.87
C ALA A 224 12.57 -38.13 20.35
N GLY A 225 11.67 -38.37 19.39
CA GLY A 225 10.23 -38.58 19.62
C GLY A 225 9.30 -37.74 18.75
N GLY A 226 9.84 -36.92 17.83
CA GLY A 226 9.07 -35.94 17.06
C GLY A 226 9.17 -34.54 17.69
N GLY A 227 8.88 -33.52 16.88
CA GLY A 227 9.07 -32.12 17.26
C GLY A 227 10.53 -31.74 17.52
N GLY A 228 10.71 -30.70 18.30
CA GLY A 228 12.00 -30.10 18.61
C GLY A 228 12.07 -29.55 20.02
N GLN A 229 13.25 -29.06 20.39
CA GLN A 229 13.52 -28.39 21.65
C GLN A 229 14.27 -27.10 21.37
N CYS A 230 14.04 -26.06 22.18
CA CYS A 230 14.86 -24.84 22.13
C CYS A 230 16.28 -25.17 22.56
N GLN A 231 17.12 -25.46 21.56
CA GLN A 231 18.54 -25.68 21.72
C GLN A 231 19.21 -24.31 21.59
N GLY A 232 20.00 -23.95 22.60
CA GLY A 232 20.85 -22.78 22.49
C GLY A 232 21.71 -22.93 21.26
N ILE A 233 21.54 -22.05 20.27
CA ILE A 233 22.66 -21.70 19.41
C ILE A 233 23.74 -21.22 20.37
N GLY A 234 24.80 -22.02 20.50
CA GLY A 234 26.00 -21.57 21.21
C GLY A 234 26.35 -20.23 20.60
N ARG A 235 26.33 -19.17 21.43
CA ARG A 235 26.57 -17.78 20.99
C ARG A 235 27.74 -17.79 20.01
N CYS A 236 27.65 -16.99 18.95
CA CYS A 236 28.74 -16.85 18.00
C CYS A 236 30.07 -16.78 18.76
N GLY A 237 31.00 -17.63 18.36
CA GLY A 237 32.20 -17.93 19.13
C GLY A 237 33.20 -18.76 18.33
N PRO A 238 34.38 -19.06 18.89
CA PRO A 238 35.48 -19.71 18.16
C PRO A 238 35.15 -21.08 17.56
N GLN A 239 34.09 -21.73 18.04
CA GLN A 239 33.66 -23.07 17.61
C GLN A 239 32.78 -23.05 16.34
N ASN A 240 32.16 -21.90 16.02
CA ASN A 240 31.20 -21.78 14.92
C ASN A 240 31.38 -20.53 14.05
N CYS A 241 32.33 -19.64 14.36
CA CYS A 241 32.58 -18.43 13.59
C CYS A 241 34.07 -18.23 13.26
N GLY A 242 34.40 -18.16 11.97
CA GLY A 242 35.76 -17.84 11.49
C GLY A 242 36.06 -16.34 11.40
N GLY A 243 35.02 -15.49 11.38
CA GLY A 243 35.13 -14.03 11.45
C GLY A 243 34.84 -13.53 12.87
N CYS A 244 33.96 -12.55 13.03
CA CYS A 244 33.62 -11.98 14.34
C CYS A 244 32.10 -12.01 14.61
N CYS A 245 31.74 -11.73 15.85
CA CYS A 245 30.37 -11.79 16.34
C CYS A 245 29.78 -10.40 16.53
N ASP A 246 28.63 -10.15 15.89
CA ASP A 246 27.89 -8.91 16.08
C ASP A 246 27.19 -8.85 17.45
N ALA A 247 26.61 -7.70 17.79
CA ALA A 247 25.90 -7.50 19.06
C ALA A 247 24.65 -8.38 19.24
N ARG A 248 24.17 -9.07 18.19
CA ARG A 248 23.07 -10.04 18.22
C ARG A 248 23.55 -11.48 18.32
N GLY A 249 24.87 -11.72 18.32
CA GLY A 249 25.46 -13.06 18.31
C GLY A 249 25.47 -13.72 16.94
N THR A 250 25.39 -12.94 15.86
CA THR A 250 25.52 -13.40 14.47
C THR A 250 26.99 -13.43 14.05
N CYS A 251 27.43 -14.50 13.36
CA CYS A 251 28.75 -14.53 12.76
C CYS A 251 28.79 -13.70 11.46
N THR A 252 29.72 -12.75 11.38
CA THR A 252 30.04 -11.99 10.16
C THR A 252 31.45 -12.35 9.69
N GLU A 253 31.82 -12.03 8.45
CA GLU A 253 33.15 -12.37 7.92
C GLU A 253 34.34 -11.68 8.61
N GLY A 254 34.09 -10.59 9.35
CA GLY A 254 35.12 -9.89 10.12
C GLY A 254 36.07 -9.03 9.30
N ILE A 255 35.65 -8.58 8.10
CA ILE A 255 36.49 -7.85 7.13
C ILE A 255 36.10 -6.38 6.93
N ASP A 256 34.95 -5.94 7.43
CA ASP A 256 34.51 -4.55 7.32
C ASP A 256 35.11 -3.71 8.46
N SER A 257 35.36 -2.41 8.22
CA SER A 257 35.96 -1.55 9.25
C SER A 257 35.01 -1.20 10.41
N THR A 258 33.71 -1.44 10.26
CA THR A 258 32.69 -1.34 11.34
C THR A 258 32.39 -2.70 12.00
N SER A 259 32.88 -3.80 11.43
CA SER A 259 32.75 -5.15 11.98
C SER A 259 33.99 -6.00 11.69
N CYS A 260 35.12 -5.57 12.26
CA CYS A 260 36.42 -6.20 12.09
C CYS A 260 36.68 -7.24 13.18
N GLY A 261 37.23 -8.41 12.83
CA GLY A 261 37.67 -9.40 13.82
C GLY A 261 37.76 -10.82 13.27
N ARG A 262 38.21 -11.77 14.10
CA ARG A 262 38.43 -13.16 13.68
C ARG A 262 38.22 -14.15 14.83
N GLY A 263 38.03 -15.43 14.48
CA GLY A 263 37.96 -16.51 15.46
C GLY A 263 36.79 -16.44 16.44
N GLY A 264 35.68 -15.78 16.07
CA GLY A 264 34.47 -15.70 16.88
C GLY A 264 34.60 -14.81 18.12
N GLU A 265 35.55 -13.87 18.12
CA GLU A 265 35.56 -12.77 19.08
C GLU A 265 34.50 -11.71 18.70
N ALA A 266 34.19 -10.79 19.62
CA ALA A 266 33.27 -9.68 19.34
C ALA A 266 33.84 -8.76 18.24
N CYS A 267 32.98 -8.35 17.29
CA CYS A 267 33.39 -7.43 16.23
C CYS A 267 33.81 -6.06 16.78
N GLN A 268 34.89 -5.51 16.23
CA GLN A 268 35.42 -4.18 16.55
C GLN A 268 35.06 -3.18 15.45
N ASP A 269 34.68 -1.96 15.85
CA ASP A 269 34.58 -0.81 14.97
C ASP A 269 35.92 -0.04 14.99
N CYS A 270 36.66 -0.14 13.89
CA CYS A 270 37.92 0.54 13.69
C CYS A 270 37.73 2.03 13.33
N THR A 271 36.56 2.41 12.79
CA THR A 271 36.32 3.75 12.25
C THR A 271 36.34 4.82 13.35
N GLY A 272 35.85 4.49 14.55
CA GLY A 272 35.90 5.34 15.74
C GLY A 272 37.31 5.70 16.24
N ARG A 273 38.37 5.11 15.66
CA ARG A 273 39.78 5.41 15.94
C ARG A 273 40.57 5.86 14.70
N ALA A 274 39.88 6.18 13.60
CA ALA A 274 40.49 6.41 12.28
C ALA A 274 41.35 5.23 11.79
N GLN A 275 40.98 4.01 12.17
CA GLN A 275 41.63 2.76 11.77
C GLN A 275 40.80 2.02 10.72
N VAL A 276 41.45 1.11 9.99
CA VAL A 276 40.80 0.22 9.01
C VAL A 276 41.00 -1.25 9.40
N CYS A 277 40.09 -2.11 8.95
CA CYS A 277 40.27 -3.56 9.12
C CYS A 277 41.37 -4.07 8.18
N ALA A 278 42.40 -4.69 8.74
CA ALA A 278 43.51 -5.23 7.94
C ALA A 278 43.05 -6.36 6.99
N PRO A 279 43.46 -6.35 5.70
CA PRO A 279 43.16 -7.42 4.75
C PRO A 279 43.54 -8.81 5.26
N ARG A 280 42.76 -9.83 4.85
CA ARG A 280 42.87 -11.22 5.35
C ARG A 280 44.28 -11.81 5.20
N ASP A 281 45.00 -11.43 4.16
CA ASP A 281 46.27 -12.03 3.76
C ASP A 281 47.51 -11.36 4.38
N GLN A 282 47.32 -10.44 5.33
CA GLN A 282 48.39 -9.79 6.08
C GLN A 282 48.65 -10.45 7.45
N PRO A 283 49.85 -10.30 8.05
CA PRO A 283 50.15 -10.85 9.38
C PRO A 283 49.16 -10.42 10.48
N ASN A 284 48.66 -9.19 10.36
CA ASN A 284 47.68 -8.59 11.27
C ASN A 284 46.24 -8.69 10.73
N GLY A 285 45.98 -9.56 9.74
CA GLY A 285 44.69 -9.64 9.04
C GLY A 285 43.49 -9.81 9.97
N ARG A 286 42.43 -9.07 9.67
CA ARG A 286 41.21 -8.91 10.49
C ARG A 286 41.44 -8.32 11.89
N THR A 287 42.32 -7.32 11.98
CA THR A 287 42.47 -6.46 13.16
C THR A 287 42.42 -4.98 12.76
N CYS A 288 42.05 -4.10 13.69
CA CYS A 288 42.09 -2.66 13.44
C CYS A 288 43.54 -2.17 13.39
N ILE A 289 43.96 -1.72 12.22
CA ILE A 289 45.28 -1.11 12.00
C ILE A 289 45.11 0.37 11.67
N THR A 290 46.06 1.20 12.11
CA THR A 290 46.18 2.56 11.57
C THR A 290 46.54 2.42 10.09
N PRO A 291 45.74 2.94 9.15
CA PRO A 291 46.11 2.89 7.74
C PRO A 291 47.45 3.59 7.56
N PRO A 292 48.40 3.03 6.77
CA PRO A 292 49.58 3.78 6.37
C PRO A 292 49.12 5.02 5.58
N PRO A 293 49.81 6.18 5.72
CA PRO A 293 49.44 7.39 4.98
C PRO A 293 49.30 7.09 3.50
N CYS A 294 48.24 7.60 2.87
CA CYS A 294 48.01 7.34 1.45
C CYS A 294 49.11 8.02 0.63
N GLY A 295 49.77 7.25 -0.25
CA GLY A 295 50.89 7.73 -1.03
C GLY A 295 51.32 6.76 -2.13
N PRO A 296 52.40 7.09 -2.88
CA PRO A 296 52.82 6.32 -4.06
C PRO A 296 53.15 4.84 -3.78
N GLU A 297 53.57 4.52 -2.55
CA GLU A 297 53.96 3.16 -2.16
C GLU A 297 52.77 2.21 -1.92
N ASN A 298 51.57 2.75 -1.66
CA ASN A 298 50.38 1.97 -1.30
C ASN A 298 49.12 2.32 -2.12
N CYS A 299 49.19 3.32 -2.99
CA CYS A 299 48.05 3.77 -3.80
C CYS A 299 48.43 3.96 -5.28
N ALA A 300 47.84 3.14 -6.15
CA ALA A 300 48.01 3.29 -7.60
C ALA A 300 47.18 4.44 -8.20
N GLY A 301 46.04 4.76 -7.59
CA GLY A 301 45.17 5.88 -7.97
C GLY A 301 45.52 7.16 -7.19
N CYS A 302 44.56 7.77 -6.50
CA CYS A 302 44.78 9.01 -5.76
C CYS A 302 44.18 9.02 -4.35
N CYS A 303 44.66 9.93 -3.52
CA CYS A 303 44.40 10.03 -2.10
C CYS A 303 43.36 11.11 -1.76
N ILE A 304 42.32 10.72 -1.01
CA ILE A 304 41.40 11.64 -0.31
C ILE A 304 41.66 11.49 1.19
N GLY A 305 42.52 12.35 1.75
CA GLY A 305 43.17 12.06 3.04
C GLY A 305 43.94 10.75 2.95
N ASP A 306 43.89 9.92 3.99
CA ASP A 306 44.55 8.60 4.02
C ASP A 306 43.80 7.50 3.26
N ARG A 307 42.73 7.83 2.52
CA ARG A 307 42.01 6.85 1.69
C ARG A 307 42.50 6.88 0.25
N CYS A 308 43.10 5.77 -0.17
CA CYS A 308 43.34 5.51 -1.59
C CYS A 308 42.02 5.25 -2.32
N THR A 309 41.85 5.89 -3.48
CA THR A 309 40.76 5.67 -4.43
C THR A 309 41.36 5.25 -5.78
N LEU A 310 40.53 4.69 -6.67
CA LEU A 310 40.95 4.32 -8.03
C LEU A 310 41.43 5.52 -8.87
N GLY A 311 41.08 6.75 -8.52
CA GLY A 311 41.56 7.94 -9.22
C GLY A 311 40.97 8.17 -10.62
N THR A 312 39.88 7.49 -10.95
CA THR A 312 39.20 7.53 -12.26
C THR A 312 37.84 8.23 -12.24
N GLN A 313 37.45 8.86 -11.13
CA GLN A 313 36.15 9.53 -11.00
C GLN A 313 36.30 11.03 -11.20
N ASP A 314 35.32 11.69 -11.81
CA ASP A 314 35.38 13.14 -12.08
C ASP A 314 35.48 13.99 -10.81
N THR A 315 34.99 13.50 -9.67
CA THR A 315 35.13 14.14 -8.35
C THR A 315 36.37 13.71 -7.56
N ALA A 316 37.09 12.68 -8.05
CA ALA A 316 38.24 12.08 -7.39
C ALA A 316 39.22 11.51 -8.43
N CYS A 317 39.91 12.41 -9.12
CA CYS A 317 40.80 12.09 -10.23
C CYS A 317 42.28 12.23 -9.85
N GLY A 318 43.11 11.27 -10.25
CA GLY A 318 44.54 11.29 -9.96
C GLY A 318 45.19 9.92 -10.14
N ALA A 319 46.51 9.86 -10.08
CA ALA A 319 47.28 8.61 -10.17
C ALA A 319 48.53 8.66 -9.30
N ALA A 320 49.17 7.50 -9.11
CA ALA A 320 50.45 7.32 -8.42
C ALA A 320 50.48 7.86 -6.97
N GLY A 321 49.36 7.76 -6.25
CA GLY A 321 49.26 8.12 -4.84
C GLY A 321 49.35 9.62 -4.57
N THR A 322 49.07 10.45 -5.58
CA THR A 322 48.94 11.90 -5.44
C THR A 322 47.57 12.28 -4.86
N GLN A 323 47.39 13.52 -4.38
CA GLN A 323 46.10 13.98 -3.87
C GLN A 323 45.04 14.06 -5.00
N CYS A 324 43.84 13.54 -4.75
CA CYS A 324 42.77 13.57 -5.75
C CYS A 324 42.33 15.01 -6.09
N THR A 325 42.12 15.26 -7.38
CA THR A 325 41.56 16.51 -7.92
C THR A 325 40.10 16.32 -8.29
N ASN A 326 39.25 17.30 -7.96
CA ASN A 326 37.84 17.33 -8.36
C ASN A 326 37.70 18.02 -9.74
N CYS A 327 37.78 17.23 -10.82
CA CYS A 327 37.59 17.69 -12.19
C CYS A 327 36.18 18.23 -12.44
N ALA A 328 35.14 17.64 -11.84
CA ALA A 328 33.76 18.10 -12.00
C ALA A 328 33.58 19.54 -11.49
N GLY A 329 34.22 19.90 -10.38
CA GLY A 329 34.28 21.27 -9.86
C GLY A 329 35.03 22.27 -10.77
N LEU A 330 35.76 21.78 -11.77
CA LEU A 330 36.48 22.55 -12.77
C LEU A 330 35.83 22.50 -14.17
N ASN A 331 34.64 21.88 -14.30
CA ASN A 331 33.99 21.55 -15.59
C ASN A 331 34.87 20.67 -16.51
N GLN A 332 35.53 19.67 -15.91
CA GLN A 332 36.45 18.75 -16.58
C GLN A 332 36.07 17.29 -16.25
N VAL A 333 36.50 16.36 -17.10
CA VAL A 333 36.37 14.91 -16.83
C VAL A 333 37.73 14.30 -16.49
N CYS A 334 37.72 13.20 -15.74
CA CYS A 334 38.93 12.46 -15.40
C CYS A 334 39.41 11.64 -16.60
N GLY A 335 40.45 12.13 -17.27
CA GLY A 335 41.03 11.50 -18.45
C GLY A 335 41.92 10.30 -18.13
N ALA A 336 42.29 9.57 -19.19
CA ALA A 336 43.26 8.48 -19.10
C ALA A 336 44.57 8.96 -18.43
N GLY A 337 45.04 8.21 -17.43
CA GLY A 337 46.20 8.58 -16.61
C GLY A 337 45.86 9.40 -15.35
N GLY A 338 44.58 9.64 -15.04
CA GLY A 338 44.17 10.32 -13.81
C GLY A 338 44.43 11.83 -13.85
N VAL A 339 44.17 12.46 -15.00
CA VAL A 339 44.39 13.91 -15.20
C VAL A 339 43.07 14.56 -15.58
N CYS A 340 42.72 15.68 -14.96
CA CYS A 340 41.55 16.46 -15.38
C CYS A 340 41.78 17.04 -16.79
N GLN A 341 40.84 16.79 -17.71
CA GLN A 341 40.92 17.25 -19.10
C GLN A 341 39.80 18.24 -19.41
N GLY A 342 40.20 19.44 -19.85
CA GLY A 342 39.34 20.60 -19.91
C GLY A 342 38.42 20.69 -21.13
N GLY A 343 37.10 20.75 -20.86
CA GLY A 343 36.21 21.74 -21.49
C GLY A 343 36.14 21.80 -23.02
N GLN A 344 36.27 20.68 -23.72
CA GLN A 344 35.82 20.60 -25.12
C GLN A 344 34.32 20.29 -25.14
N THR A 345 33.54 21.11 -25.84
CA THR A 345 32.15 20.80 -26.23
C THR A 345 32.09 19.35 -26.70
N CYS A 346 31.19 18.54 -26.16
CA CYS A 346 31.19 17.12 -26.47
C CYS A 346 31.07 16.92 -27.98
N GLY A 347 32.03 16.19 -28.55
CA GLY A 347 32.18 16.07 -29.99
C GLY A 347 33.12 14.93 -30.40
N PRO A 348 33.33 14.75 -31.73
CA PRO A 348 34.12 13.62 -32.25
C PRO A 348 35.59 13.58 -31.79
N ALA A 349 36.13 14.72 -31.33
CA ALA A 349 37.51 14.82 -30.86
C ALA A 349 37.73 14.24 -29.45
N ASN A 350 36.70 14.21 -28.61
CA ASN A 350 36.81 13.84 -27.19
C ASN A 350 35.80 12.77 -26.73
N CYS A 351 34.78 12.43 -27.53
CA CYS A 351 33.77 11.45 -27.17
C CYS A 351 33.73 10.27 -28.15
N ARG A 352 33.96 9.04 -27.64
CA ARG A 352 33.83 7.80 -28.43
C ARG A 352 32.38 7.32 -28.56
N GLY A 353 31.55 7.57 -27.53
CA GLY A 353 30.11 7.31 -27.53
C GLY A 353 29.33 8.48 -28.12
N CYS A 354 28.32 8.99 -27.39
CA CYS A 354 27.46 10.09 -27.84
C CYS A 354 27.39 11.23 -26.83
N CYS A 355 26.89 12.38 -27.27
CA CYS A 355 26.83 13.60 -26.47
C CYS A 355 25.41 13.91 -25.99
N ASP A 356 25.20 13.93 -24.68
CA ASP A 356 24.03 14.55 -24.07
C ASP A 356 24.43 15.93 -23.53
N GLY A 357 24.08 16.97 -24.29
CA GLY A 357 24.68 18.30 -24.11
C GLY A 357 26.21 18.26 -24.24
N ASN A 358 26.91 18.67 -23.17
CA ASN A 358 28.38 18.60 -23.08
C ASN A 358 28.90 17.31 -22.41
N THR A 359 28.03 16.38 -22.04
CA THR A 359 28.40 15.13 -21.36
C THR A 359 28.61 14.02 -22.39
N CYS A 360 29.79 13.38 -22.38
CA CYS A 360 30.02 12.19 -23.19
C CYS A 360 29.45 10.95 -22.51
N MET A 361 28.37 10.42 -23.07
CA MET A 361 27.76 9.16 -22.67
C MET A 361 28.42 7.98 -23.38
N PRO A 362 28.42 6.76 -22.79
CA PRO A 362 28.97 5.56 -23.43
C PRO A 362 28.35 5.22 -24.80
N GLY A 363 27.13 5.68 -25.06
CA GLY A 363 26.47 5.53 -26.36
C GLY A 363 25.92 4.13 -26.64
N THR A 364 25.84 3.27 -25.62
CA THR A 364 25.39 1.87 -25.70
C THR A 364 24.00 1.62 -25.08
N ASP A 365 23.35 2.64 -24.54
CA ASP A 365 22.04 2.53 -23.90
C ASP A 365 20.91 2.81 -24.90
N ALA A 366 19.75 2.15 -24.77
CA ALA A 366 18.61 2.36 -25.66
C ALA A 366 17.98 3.77 -25.55
N ALA A 367 18.09 4.44 -24.41
CA ALA A 367 17.67 5.82 -24.21
C ALA A 367 18.73 6.85 -24.65
N MET A 368 20.02 6.46 -24.65
CA MET A 368 21.15 7.32 -25.00
C MET A 368 22.15 6.58 -25.90
N CYS A 369 21.72 6.36 -27.14
CA CYS A 369 22.48 5.62 -28.15
C CYS A 369 23.21 6.57 -29.12
N GLY A 370 24.44 6.22 -29.49
CA GLY A 370 25.21 6.91 -30.52
C GLY A 370 26.70 6.60 -30.46
N GLN A 371 27.47 7.12 -31.42
CA GLN A 371 28.90 6.87 -31.58
C GLN A 371 29.61 8.13 -32.11
N GLY A 372 30.90 8.25 -31.80
CA GLY A 372 31.81 9.22 -32.41
C GLY A 372 31.50 10.68 -32.07
N GLY A 373 30.94 10.93 -30.88
CA GLY A 373 30.70 12.28 -30.38
C GLY A 373 29.60 13.04 -31.12
N LEU A 374 28.68 12.31 -31.75
CA LEU A 374 27.41 12.86 -32.21
C LEU A 374 26.41 12.92 -31.05
N ALA A 375 25.38 13.77 -31.16
CA ALA A 375 24.33 13.87 -30.14
C ALA A 375 23.66 12.50 -29.87
N CYS A 376 23.44 12.19 -28.59
CA CYS A 376 22.73 10.99 -28.17
C CYS A 376 21.28 11.00 -28.67
N ARG A 377 20.75 9.81 -29.00
CA ARG A 377 19.34 9.63 -29.34
C ARG A 377 18.75 8.43 -28.61
N ALA A 378 17.48 8.52 -28.24
CA ALA A 378 16.70 7.34 -27.86
C ALA A 378 16.33 6.52 -29.10
N CYS A 379 16.41 5.19 -29.01
CA CYS A 379 16.08 4.28 -30.11
C CYS A 379 14.57 4.06 -30.32
N GLY A 380 13.75 4.60 -29.42
CA GLY A 380 12.30 4.41 -29.40
C GLY A 380 11.86 3.10 -28.72
N PRO A 381 10.54 2.86 -28.59
CA PRO A 381 10.01 1.69 -27.88
C PRO A 381 10.41 0.38 -28.56
N GLY A 382 11.16 -0.47 -27.85
CA GLY A 382 11.62 -1.78 -28.35
C GLY A 382 12.95 -1.75 -29.13
N GLY A 383 13.57 -0.58 -29.26
CA GLY A 383 14.87 -0.43 -29.92
C GLY A 383 16.05 -0.78 -29.02
N ALA A 384 17.03 -1.49 -29.56
CA ALA A 384 18.29 -1.80 -28.89
C ALA A 384 19.43 -0.99 -29.50
N CYS A 385 20.33 -0.48 -28.66
CA CYS A 385 21.54 0.19 -29.13
C CYS A 385 22.65 -0.84 -29.38
N ASN A 386 22.89 -1.18 -30.64
CA ASN A 386 23.95 -2.11 -31.04
C ASN A 386 25.10 -1.32 -31.67
N ALA A 387 26.28 -1.39 -31.04
CA ALA A 387 27.50 -0.70 -31.47
C ALA A 387 27.29 0.80 -31.80
N GLY A 388 26.60 1.54 -30.92
CA GLY A 388 26.33 2.97 -31.12
C GLY A 388 25.31 3.30 -32.23
N THR A 389 24.63 2.29 -32.79
CA THR A 389 23.52 2.46 -33.72
C THR A 389 22.23 1.87 -33.17
N CYS A 390 21.12 2.60 -33.31
CA CYS A 390 19.81 2.09 -32.95
C CYS A 390 19.36 1.02 -33.96
N SER A 391 19.48 -0.24 -33.57
CA SER A 391 18.77 -1.33 -34.24
C SER A 391 17.36 -1.40 -33.67
N ASN A 392 16.35 -1.07 -34.48
CA ASN A 392 14.99 -1.52 -34.23
C ASN A 392 14.81 -2.88 -34.92
N PRO A 393 14.90 -4.02 -34.20
CA PRO A 393 14.25 -5.23 -34.69
C PRO A 393 12.77 -4.93 -34.93
N ALA A 394 12.18 -5.54 -35.97
CA ALA A 394 10.77 -5.35 -36.27
C ALA A 394 9.92 -5.61 -35.02
N CYS A 395 8.88 -4.81 -34.81
CA CYS A 395 8.04 -4.95 -33.61
C CYS A 395 7.39 -6.35 -33.62
N GLY A 396 7.50 -7.08 -32.51
CA GLY A 396 7.00 -8.43 -32.38
C GLY A 396 7.06 -8.96 -30.93
N PRO A 397 6.77 -10.25 -30.72
CA PRO A 397 6.64 -10.84 -29.38
C PRO A 397 7.92 -10.76 -28.53
N ALA A 398 9.09 -10.66 -29.15
CA ALA A 398 10.38 -10.59 -28.47
C ALA A 398 10.72 -9.21 -27.87
N ASN A 399 10.11 -8.13 -28.37
CA ASN A 399 10.44 -6.74 -27.99
C ASN A 399 9.22 -5.88 -27.64
N CYS A 400 7.99 -6.38 -27.79
CA CYS A 400 6.77 -5.65 -27.47
C CYS A 400 5.79 -6.46 -26.60
N PRO A 401 5.61 -6.13 -25.30
CA PRO A 401 4.60 -6.77 -24.46
C PRO A 401 3.16 -6.35 -24.81
N GLY A 402 2.99 -5.18 -25.44
CA GLY A 402 1.72 -4.68 -25.96
C GLY A 402 1.43 -5.15 -27.39
N CYS A 403 1.07 -4.24 -28.28
CA CYS A 403 0.82 -4.53 -29.70
C CYS A 403 1.65 -3.64 -30.63
N CYS A 404 1.82 -4.08 -31.87
CA CYS A 404 2.64 -3.43 -32.87
C CYS A 404 1.79 -2.64 -33.89
N ASN A 405 2.08 -1.35 -34.04
CA ASN A 405 1.59 -0.55 -35.15
C ASN A 405 2.79 -0.23 -36.06
N GLY A 406 2.94 -1.01 -37.14
CA GLY A 406 4.20 -1.09 -37.87
C GLY A 406 5.33 -1.52 -36.94
N ASN A 407 6.45 -0.76 -36.94
CA ASN A 407 7.57 -0.99 -36.02
C ASN A 407 7.41 -0.31 -34.64
N GLN A 408 6.30 0.37 -34.37
CA GLN A 408 6.09 1.03 -33.07
C GLN A 408 5.36 0.10 -32.11
N CYS A 409 6.02 -0.24 -30.99
CA CYS A 409 5.35 -0.90 -29.88
C CYS A 409 4.44 0.08 -29.13
N LEU A 410 3.15 -0.27 -29.04
CA LEU A 410 2.12 0.45 -28.31
C LEU A 410 1.62 -0.40 -27.14
N ALA A 411 1.20 0.24 -26.04
CA ALA A 411 0.94 -0.46 -24.78
C ALA A 411 -0.31 -1.39 -24.75
N GLY A 412 -1.06 -1.46 -25.85
CA GLY A 412 -2.02 -2.55 -26.08
C GLY A 412 -3.35 -2.46 -25.33
N PHE A 413 -3.70 -1.30 -24.76
CA PHE A 413 -4.91 -1.10 -23.95
C PHE A 413 -5.84 0.02 -24.45
N THR A 414 -5.53 0.68 -25.56
CA THR A 414 -6.41 1.73 -26.13
C THR A 414 -7.26 1.13 -27.24
N ASN A 415 -8.43 1.72 -27.51
CA ASN A 415 -9.28 1.25 -28.60
C ASN A 415 -8.62 1.35 -29.99
N ARG A 416 -7.70 2.30 -30.22
CA ARG A 416 -6.96 2.41 -31.51
C ARG A 416 -5.67 1.57 -31.55
N SER A 417 -5.34 0.92 -30.44
CA SER A 417 -4.17 0.05 -30.31
C SER A 417 -4.43 -1.02 -29.27
N CYS A 418 -5.37 -1.91 -29.60
CA CYS A 418 -5.74 -3.04 -28.77
C CYS A 418 -4.93 -4.28 -29.16
N GLY A 419 -4.35 -4.97 -28.18
CA GLY A 419 -3.59 -6.19 -28.40
C GLY A 419 -2.53 -6.43 -27.32
N SER A 420 -1.88 -7.59 -27.37
CA SER A 420 -0.84 -7.97 -26.40
C SER A 420 0.11 -8.99 -27.00
N GLY A 421 1.32 -9.11 -26.45
CA GLY A 421 2.32 -10.10 -26.88
C GLY A 421 2.93 -9.83 -28.25
N GLY A 422 2.99 -8.58 -28.70
CA GLY A 422 3.67 -8.17 -29.93
C GLY A 422 2.94 -8.52 -31.22
N ALA A 423 1.66 -8.90 -31.13
CA ALA A 423 0.77 -9.01 -32.28
C ALA A 423 0.43 -7.61 -32.85
N ALA A 424 -0.07 -7.55 -34.09
CA ALA A 424 -0.51 -6.30 -34.69
C ALA A 424 -1.65 -5.65 -33.86
N CYS A 425 -1.59 -4.33 -33.71
CA CYS A 425 -2.62 -3.56 -33.02
C CYS A 425 -3.95 -3.55 -33.79
N ALA A 426 -5.05 -3.92 -33.12
CA ALA A 426 -6.40 -3.77 -33.63
C ALA A 426 -6.98 -2.39 -33.30
N ASP A 427 -7.74 -1.81 -34.25
CA ASP A 427 -8.57 -0.63 -34.02
C ASP A 427 -10.03 -1.02 -33.78
N CYS A 428 -10.44 -1.00 -32.52
CA CYS A 428 -11.80 -1.30 -32.08
C CYS A 428 -12.78 -0.17 -32.45
N PHE A 429 -12.34 1.07 -32.71
CA PHE A 429 -13.25 2.11 -33.21
C PHE A 429 -13.77 1.77 -34.61
N ALA A 430 -12.93 1.20 -35.48
CA ALA A 430 -13.33 0.75 -36.81
C ALA A 430 -14.41 -0.36 -36.79
N THR A 431 -14.63 -0.99 -35.63
CA THR A 431 -15.63 -2.05 -35.42
C THR A 431 -16.72 -1.66 -34.40
N SER A 432 -16.78 -0.40 -33.96
CA SER A 432 -17.73 0.10 -32.94
C SER A 432 -17.67 -0.65 -31.59
N THR A 433 -16.51 -1.21 -31.25
CA THR A 433 -16.24 -1.92 -30.00
C THR A 433 -15.16 -1.23 -29.17
N THR A 434 -14.91 -1.75 -27.97
CA THR A 434 -13.83 -1.33 -27.08
C THR A 434 -12.84 -2.46 -26.84
N CYS A 435 -11.62 -2.08 -26.48
CA CYS A 435 -10.55 -3.01 -26.17
C CYS A 435 -10.82 -3.73 -24.85
N ASN A 436 -11.06 -5.04 -24.90
CA ASN A 436 -11.21 -5.85 -23.71
C ASN A 436 -9.83 -6.13 -23.09
N THR A 437 -9.45 -5.34 -22.09
CA THR A 437 -8.17 -5.47 -21.36
C THR A 437 -8.11 -6.69 -20.44
N LEU A 438 -9.24 -7.35 -20.18
CA LEU A 438 -9.37 -8.58 -19.40
C LEU A 438 -9.27 -9.85 -20.29
N ALA A 439 -9.36 -9.71 -21.62
CA ALA A 439 -9.12 -10.80 -22.55
C ALA A 439 -7.61 -11.09 -22.68
N ASN A 440 -7.25 -12.36 -22.84
CA ASN A 440 -5.88 -12.80 -23.07
C ASN A 440 -5.80 -13.73 -24.30
N PRO A 441 -5.22 -13.30 -25.44
CA PRO A 441 -4.69 -11.96 -25.69
C PRO A 441 -5.80 -10.89 -25.71
N ARG A 442 -5.43 -9.63 -25.50
CA ARG A 442 -6.39 -8.50 -25.53
C ARG A 442 -6.98 -8.35 -26.93
N ALA A 443 -8.29 -8.14 -27.00
CA ALA A 443 -9.01 -8.08 -28.26
C ALA A 443 -10.18 -7.07 -28.21
N CYS A 444 -10.60 -6.61 -29.39
CA CYS A 444 -11.84 -5.87 -29.56
C CYS A 444 -13.03 -6.81 -29.34
N GLY A 445 -13.98 -6.46 -28.47
CA GLY A 445 -15.07 -7.39 -28.15
C GLY A 445 -16.24 -6.90 -27.31
N ILE A 446 -16.21 -5.67 -26.78
CA ILE A 446 -17.33 -5.10 -26.00
C ILE A 446 -17.94 -3.94 -26.81
N PRO A 447 -19.23 -3.95 -27.19
CA PRO A 447 -19.86 -2.85 -27.92
C PRO A 447 -19.75 -1.51 -27.17
N SER A 448 -19.46 -0.42 -27.88
CA SER A 448 -19.41 0.92 -27.28
C SER A 448 -20.79 1.56 -27.21
N THR A 449 -21.35 1.72 -26.01
CA THR A 449 -22.59 2.47 -25.75
C THR A 449 -22.33 3.93 -25.36
N CYS A 450 -21.20 4.52 -25.79
CA CYS A 450 -20.76 5.87 -25.43
C CYS A 450 -21.15 6.89 -26.54
N PRO A 451 -21.80 8.04 -26.20
CA PRO A 451 -22.37 8.39 -24.90
C PRO A 451 -23.63 7.57 -24.61
N ALA A 452 -23.79 7.13 -23.36
CA ALA A 452 -25.01 6.42 -22.95
C ALA A 452 -26.17 7.41 -22.83
N THR A 453 -27.40 6.97 -23.12
CA THR A 453 -28.59 7.79 -22.96
C THR A 453 -28.84 8.11 -21.49
N TYR A 454 -28.97 9.39 -21.15
CA TYR A 454 -29.38 9.80 -19.81
C TYR A 454 -30.92 9.87 -19.73
N PRO A 455 -31.59 9.06 -18.88
CA PRO A 455 -33.06 9.04 -18.79
C PRO A 455 -33.65 10.26 -18.06
N GLY A 456 -32.82 11.16 -17.53
CA GLY A 456 -33.21 12.34 -16.75
C GLY A 456 -32.82 12.22 -15.27
N CYS A 457 -32.91 13.33 -14.54
CA CYS A 457 -32.45 13.39 -13.16
C CYS A 457 -33.47 12.81 -12.16
N ASN A 458 -33.12 11.65 -11.59
CA ASN A 458 -33.95 10.92 -10.65
C ASN A 458 -34.28 11.70 -9.36
N ALA A 459 -35.43 11.39 -8.75
CA ALA A 459 -35.95 12.12 -7.57
C ALA A 459 -34.98 12.17 -6.37
N GLY A 460 -34.12 11.16 -6.18
CA GLY A 460 -33.14 11.12 -5.08
C GLY A 460 -31.79 11.81 -5.35
N VAL A 461 -31.52 12.27 -6.57
CA VAL A 461 -30.20 12.82 -6.94
C VAL A 461 -30.02 14.24 -6.40
N SER A 462 -28.98 14.45 -5.59
CA SER A 462 -28.58 15.74 -5.04
C SER A 462 -27.10 15.71 -4.65
N GLN A 463 -26.42 16.86 -4.70
CA GLN A 463 -25.05 16.96 -4.23
C GLN A 463 -24.98 16.71 -2.72
N VAL A 464 -24.08 15.80 -2.32
CA VAL A 464 -23.85 15.46 -0.92
C VAL A 464 -23.40 16.69 -0.14
N VAL A 465 -24.05 16.96 0.98
CA VAL A 465 -23.62 17.99 1.93
C VAL A 465 -22.56 17.39 2.84
N LEU A 466 -21.31 17.81 2.67
CA LEU A 466 -20.23 17.40 3.54
C LEU A 466 -20.38 18.09 4.92
N PRO A 467 -20.26 17.34 6.04
CA PRO A 467 -20.15 17.96 7.36
C PRO A 467 -18.89 18.84 7.45
N GLN A 468 -18.96 19.90 8.25
CA GLN A 468 -17.87 20.84 8.47
C GLN A 468 -17.09 20.47 9.73
N ASN A 469 -15.80 20.86 9.78
CA ASN A 469 -14.90 20.63 10.92
C ASN A 469 -14.86 19.17 11.41
N THR A 470 -14.70 18.21 10.50
CA THR A 470 -14.73 16.78 10.85
C THR A 470 -13.52 16.28 11.65
N ASN A 471 -12.49 17.12 11.91
CA ASN A 471 -11.33 16.77 12.72
C ASN A 471 -10.52 15.56 12.19
N VAL A 472 -10.60 15.25 10.89
CA VAL A 472 -9.96 14.08 10.26
C VAL A 472 -8.61 14.35 9.60
N CYS A 473 -8.25 15.63 9.38
CA CYS A 473 -6.97 16.05 8.80
C CYS A 473 -6.20 16.92 9.80
N SER A 474 -4.93 16.58 10.05
CA SER A 474 -4.05 17.48 10.80
C SER A 474 -3.75 18.78 10.03
N ALA A 475 -3.40 19.86 10.75
CA ALA A 475 -2.94 21.11 10.14
C ALA A 475 -1.68 20.93 9.26
N VAL A 476 -0.80 19.99 9.63
CA VAL A 476 0.39 19.62 8.84
C VAL A 476 -0.01 18.93 7.54
N SER A 477 -1.02 18.06 7.56
CA SER A 477 -1.54 17.37 6.38
C SER A 477 -2.15 18.34 5.37
N LEU A 478 -2.83 19.39 5.86
CA LEU A 478 -3.36 20.47 5.02
C LEU A 478 -2.25 21.34 4.41
N GLN A 479 -1.20 21.67 5.17
CA GLN A 479 -0.01 22.37 4.64
C GLN A 479 0.73 21.52 3.59
N ASN A 480 0.84 20.20 3.79
CA ASN A 480 1.44 19.29 2.82
C ASN A 480 0.58 19.18 1.55
N ALA A 481 -0.76 19.14 1.68
CA ALA A 481 -1.68 19.22 0.54
C ALA A 481 -1.50 20.53 -0.25
N GLN A 482 -1.29 21.66 0.44
CA GLN A 482 -1.01 22.94 -0.18
C GLN A 482 0.24 22.92 -1.05
N ALA A 483 1.34 22.39 -0.52
CA ALA A 483 2.61 22.33 -1.24
C ALA A 483 2.56 21.32 -2.40
N ALA A 484 2.09 20.10 -2.15
CA ALA A 484 2.09 19.02 -3.14
C ALA A 484 1.13 19.28 -4.32
N CYS A 485 0.00 19.95 -4.08
CA CYS A 485 -1.03 20.19 -5.09
C CYS A 485 -0.98 21.59 -5.72
N ALA A 486 0.08 22.38 -5.46
CA ALA A 486 0.26 23.72 -6.04
C ALA A 486 0.16 23.75 -7.58
N ASN A 487 0.64 22.69 -8.25
CA ASN A 487 0.65 22.55 -9.71
C ASN A 487 -0.63 21.92 -10.30
N GLY A 488 -1.70 21.76 -9.52
CA GLY A 488 -2.97 21.17 -9.97
C GLY A 488 -3.24 19.76 -9.44
N HIS A 489 -4.51 19.36 -9.49
CA HIS A 489 -5.07 18.12 -8.92
C HIS A 489 -4.53 16.80 -9.51
N ASP A 490 -4.05 16.88 -10.73
CA ASP A 490 -3.57 15.84 -11.63
C ASP A 490 -2.04 15.84 -11.77
N SER A 491 -1.37 16.84 -11.20
CA SER A 491 0.10 16.86 -11.11
C SER A 491 0.63 15.59 -10.42
N VAL A 492 1.83 15.17 -10.83
CA VAL A 492 2.49 13.97 -10.28
C VAL A 492 2.64 14.08 -8.77
N GLN A 493 3.04 15.26 -8.28
CA GLN A 493 3.23 15.57 -6.87
C GLN A 493 1.91 15.46 -6.08
N CYS A 494 0.81 16.04 -6.60
CA CYS A 494 -0.50 15.92 -5.95
C CYS A 494 -0.99 14.46 -5.94
N THR A 495 -0.80 13.73 -7.04
CA THR A 495 -1.19 12.32 -7.14
C THR A 495 -0.40 11.43 -6.17
N GLN A 496 0.92 11.65 -6.05
CA GLN A 496 1.77 10.95 -5.08
C GLN A 496 1.40 11.31 -3.64
N PHE A 497 1.10 12.58 -3.34
CA PHE A 497 0.63 13.00 -2.02
C PHE A 497 -0.67 12.31 -1.63
N PHE A 498 -1.67 12.23 -2.52
CA PHE A 498 -2.91 11.49 -2.24
C PHE A 498 -2.69 9.99 -2.05
N ALA A 499 -1.73 9.38 -2.76
CA ALA A 499 -1.36 7.98 -2.55
C ALA A 499 -0.67 7.75 -1.18
N PHE A 500 0.20 8.66 -0.76
CA PHE A 500 0.80 8.67 0.58
C PHE A 500 -0.27 8.87 1.67
N LEU A 501 -1.14 9.86 1.49
CA LEU A 501 -2.19 10.21 2.46
C LEU A 501 -3.20 9.06 2.63
N ALA A 502 -3.53 8.33 1.56
CA ALA A 502 -4.34 7.11 1.63
C ALA A 502 -3.69 5.97 2.43
N ALA A 503 -2.35 5.93 2.54
CA ALA A 503 -1.62 4.92 3.30
C ALA A 503 -1.40 5.32 4.78
N VAL A 504 -1.29 6.62 5.08
CA VAL A 504 -0.88 7.12 6.41
C VAL A 504 -2.03 7.76 7.19
N GLU A 505 -2.95 8.45 6.53
CA GLU A 505 -4.08 9.17 7.16
C GLU A 505 -5.35 8.98 6.29
N PRO A 506 -5.86 7.74 6.14
CA PRO A 506 -6.88 7.40 5.14
C PRO A 506 -8.21 8.16 5.29
N GLN A 507 -8.54 8.60 6.51
CA GLN A 507 -9.70 9.46 6.78
C GLN A 507 -9.50 10.87 6.20
N CYS A 508 -8.33 11.50 6.43
CA CYS A 508 -7.98 12.76 5.77
C CYS A 508 -7.97 12.62 4.24
N GLY A 509 -7.36 11.54 3.72
CA GLY A 509 -7.32 11.25 2.28
C GLY A 509 -8.70 11.10 1.66
N SER A 510 -9.62 10.42 2.35
CA SER A 510 -11.01 10.28 1.92
C SER A 510 -11.76 11.61 1.95
N CYS A 511 -11.56 12.43 2.99
CA CYS A 511 -12.21 13.73 3.11
C CYS A 511 -11.72 14.72 2.05
N LEU A 512 -10.40 14.92 1.90
CA LEU A 512 -9.80 15.75 0.85
C LEU A 512 -10.08 15.23 -0.56
N GLY A 513 -10.27 13.91 -0.71
CA GLY A 513 -10.62 13.26 -1.97
C GLY A 513 -11.90 13.81 -2.60
N ASN A 514 -12.88 14.24 -1.80
CA ASN A 514 -14.11 14.89 -2.30
C ASN A 514 -13.84 16.19 -3.07
N PHE A 515 -12.72 16.87 -2.75
CA PHE A 515 -12.30 18.12 -3.38
C PHE A 515 -11.30 17.92 -4.51
N ARG A 516 -10.84 16.68 -4.74
CA ARG A 516 -9.85 16.32 -5.76
C ARG A 516 -10.43 16.26 -7.18
N SER A 517 -10.65 17.43 -7.78
CA SER A 517 -11.02 17.58 -9.20
C SER A 517 -10.38 18.82 -9.82
N ALA A 518 -10.38 18.90 -11.15
CA ALA A 518 -10.19 20.16 -11.84
C ALA A 518 -11.18 21.21 -11.30
N PHE A 519 -10.79 22.48 -11.32
CA PHE A 519 -11.68 23.59 -10.93
C PHE A 519 -12.83 23.76 -11.93
N PHE A 520 -12.45 23.85 -13.20
CA PHE A 520 -13.33 24.05 -14.35
C PHE A 520 -12.92 23.00 -15.38
N ASP A 521 -13.87 22.42 -16.09
CA ASP A 521 -13.54 21.67 -17.30
C ASP A 521 -13.14 22.71 -18.37
N PRO A 522 -11.97 22.61 -19.01
CA PRO A 522 -11.56 23.58 -20.03
C PRO A 522 -12.51 23.63 -21.24
N ASN A 523 -13.45 22.70 -21.36
CA ASN A 523 -14.47 22.66 -22.40
C ASN A 523 -15.87 23.12 -21.93
N PHE A 524 -16.12 23.44 -20.65
CA PHE A 524 -17.46 23.81 -20.18
C PHE A 524 -17.53 24.64 -18.87
N PRO A 525 -18.50 25.57 -18.71
CA PRO A 525 -18.71 26.35 -17.48
C PRO A 525 -19.29 25.57 -16.28
N THR A 526 -19.19 24.23 -16.22
CA THR A 526 -19.60 23.46 -15.03
C THR A 526 -18.49 23.46 -13.99
N PHE A 527 -18.91 23.66 -12.74
CA PHE A 527 -18.05 23.44 -11.58
C PHE A 527 -17.57 21.99 -11.55
N GLY A 528 -16.26 21.80 -11.36
CA GLY A 528 -15.73 20.49 -11.02
C GLY A 528 -16.38 19.93 -9.76
N LYS A 529 -16.33 18.60 -9.61
CA LYS A 529 -16.95 17.88 -8.48
C LYS A 529 -16.54 18.46 -7.12
N GLY A 530 -15.28 18.86 -6.97
CA GLY A 530 -14.77 19.49 -5.74
C GLY A 530 -15.36 20.86 -5.43
N ILE A 531 -15.55 21.73 -6.43
CA ILE A 531 -16.25 23.01 -6.20
C ILE A 531 -17.72 22.77 -5.88
N SER A 532 -18.38 21.83 -6.58
CA SER A 532 -19.76 21.44 -6.30
C SER A 532 -19.94 20.92 -4.87
N ALA A 533 -19.00 20.09 -4.39
CA ALA A 533 -18.96 19.58 -3.02
C ALA A 533 -18.70 20.68 -1.98
N CYS A 534 -17.81 21.63 -2.26
CA CYS A 534 -17.54 22.77 -1.38
C CYS A 534 -18.75 23.71 -1.26
N VAL A 535 -19.43 23.99 -2.37
CA VAL A 535 -20.56 24.94 -2.41
C VAL A 535 -21.85 24.34 -1.83
N ALA A 536 -22.02 23.02 -1.86
CA ALA A 536 -23.25 22.33 -1.46
C ALA A 536 -23.86 22.79 -0.12
N PRO A 537 -23.11 22.95 0.99
CA PRO A 537 -23.70 23.36 2.28
C PRO A 537 -24.22 24.81 2.32
N PHE A 538 -23.87 25.63 1.33
CA PHE A 538 -24.16 27.07 1.30
C PHE A 538 -25.31 27.44 0.34
N VAL A 539 -25.89 26.45 -0.35
CA VAL A 539 -26.93 26.66 -1.37
C VAL A 539 -28.21 25.89 -1.06
N SER A 540 -29.33 26.32 -1.67
CA SER A 540 -30.64 25.72 -1.42
C SER A 540 -30.70 24.25 -1.86
N ALA A 541 -31.72 23.52 -1.39
CA ALA A 541 -31.91 22.11 -1.75
C ALA A 541 -32.11 21.93 -3.28
N GLU A 542 -32.75 22.90 -3.93
CA GLU A 542 -32.96 22.97 -5.38
C GLU A 542 -31.62 23.16 -6.10
N CYS A 543 -30.75 24.04 -5.62
CA CYS A 543 -29.42 24.20 -6.22
C CYS A 543 -28.54 22.96 -6.00
N ARG A 544 -28.54 22.35 -4.80
CA ARG A 544 -27.87 21.07 -4.56
C ARG A 544 -28.38 19.96 -5.48
N ARG A 545 -29.70 19.93 -5.74
CA ARG A 545 -30.31 19.04 -6.73
C ARG A 545 -29.72 19.30 -8.12
N SER A 546 -29.73 20.54 -8.61
CA SER A 546 -29.16 20.89 -9.93
C SER A 546 -27.69 20.51 -10.06
N LEU A 547 -26.86 20.79 -9.05
CA LEU A 547 -25.45 20.37 -8.98
C LEU A 547 -25.32 18.84 -9.11
N GLY A 548 -26.10 18.07 -8.32
CA GLY A 548 -26.11 16.61 -8.39
C GLY A 548 -26.58 16.07 -9.74
N CYS A 549 -27.69 16.60 -10.28
CA CYS A 549 -28.26 16.23 -11.59
C CYS A 549 -27.29 16.43 -12.75
N SER A 550 -26.43 17.45 -12.66
CA SER A 550 -25.37 17.69 -13.65
C SER A 550 -24.30 16.60 -13.59
N GLN A 551 -23.79 16.27 -12.40
CA GLN A 551 -22.79 15.22 -12.23
C GLN A 551 -23.33 13.83 -12.59
N ASP A 552 -24.55 13.50 -12.18
CA ASP A 552 -25.22 12.24 -12.50
C ASP A 552 -25.42 12.05 -14.02
N CYS A 553 -25.73 13.13 -14.75
CA CYS A 553 -25.80 13.10 -16.20
C CYS A 553 -24.43 12.81 -16.83
N LEU A 554 -23.37 13.48 -16.37
CA LEU A 554 -22.00 13.28 -16.89
C LEU A 554 -21.47 11.88 -16.59
N ASP A 555 -21.73 11.35 -15.39
CA ASP A 555 -21.30 10.02 -15.02
C ASP A 555 -22.12 8.95 -15.74
N THR A 556 -23.45 9.05 -15.78
CA THR A 556 -24.30 8.10 -16.53
C THR A 556 -23.93 8.10 -18.01
N SER A 557 -23.79 9.28 -18.63
CA SER A 557 -23.48 9.39 -20.06
C SER A 557 -22.09 8.90 -20.43
N CYS A 558 -21.09 9.14 -19.57
CA CYS A 558 -19.67 9.03 -19.95
C CYS A 558 -18.82 8.06 -19.12
N THR A 559 -19.32 7.43 -18.05
CA THR A 559 -18.53 6.45 -17.28
C THR A 559 -18.23 5.17 -18.07
N GLN A 560 -19.12 4.79 -18.99
CA GLN A 560 -18.90 3.67 -19.91
C GLN A 560 -18.04 4.04 -21.14
N CYS A 561 -17.56 5.28 -21.22
CA CYS A 561 -16.65 5.69 -22.30
C CYS A 561 -15.22 5.23 -22.02
N PRO A 562 -14.49 4.74 -23.04
CA PRO A 562 -13.09 4.34 -22.92
C PRO A 562 -12.19 5.40 -22.29
N GLN A 563 -11.14 4.98 -21.59
CA GLN A 563 -10.11 5.88 -21.09
C GLN A 563 -9.51 6.68 -22.25
N GLY A 564 -9.48 8.01 -22.12
CA GLY A 564 -9.07 8.95 -23.18
C GLY A 564 -10.18 9.42 -24.13
N ALA A 565 -11.42 8.91 -23.98
CA ALA A 565 -12.63 9.41 -24.68
C ALA A 565 -13.64 10.10 -23.72
N THR A 566 -13.49 9.91 -22.40
CA THR A 566 -14.40 10.46 -21.38
C THR A 566 -14.49 12.00 -21.42
N ALA A 567 -13.39 12.70 -21.68
CA ALA A 567 -13.38 14.17 -21.76
C ALA A 567 -14.18 14.68 -22.97
N GLN A 568 -13.96 14.06 -24.14
CA GLN A 568 -14.67 14.36 -25.37
C GLN A 568 -16.16 14.04 -25.23
N CYS A 569 -16.51 12.89 -24.62
CA CYS A 569 -17.90 12.57 -24.28
C CYS A 569 -18.52 13.67 -23.41
N ARG A 570 -17.87 14.05 -22.30
CA ARG A 570 -18.37 15.08 -21.39
C ARG A 570 -18.59 16.41 -22.12
N SER A 571 -17.63 16.84 -22.94
CA SER A 571 -17.77 18.05 -23.77
C SER A 571 -18.87 17.96 -24.84
N GLY A 572 -19.21 16.74 -25.29
CA GLY A 572 -20.23 16.50 -26.30
C GLY A 572 -21.64 16.48 -25.72
N VAL A 573 -21.84 15.83 -24.56
CA VAL A 573 -23.16 15.72 -23.91
C VAL A 573 -23.61 16.99 -23.18
N THR A 574 -22.73 18.00 -23.04
CA THR A 574 -23.06 19.31 -22.48
C THR A 574 -23.26 20.42 -23.53
N GLN A 575 -23.15 20.16 -24.83
CA GLN A 575 -23.37 21.18 -25.85
C GLN A 575 -24.83 21.63 -25.93
N ALA A 576 -25.09 22.85 -26.39
CA ALA A 576 -26.46 23.37 -26.53
C ALA A 576 -27.36 22.40 -27.33
N GLY A 577 -28.46 21.95 -26.71
CA GLY A 577 -29.37 20.96 -27.29
C GLY A 577 -29.07 19.48 -27.00
N THR A 578 -28.02 19.16 -26.24
CA THR A 578 -27.66 17.78 -25.87
C THR A 578 -28.07 17.42 -24.42
N GLN A 579 -28.03 16.12 -24.09
CA GLN A 579 -28.74 15.55 -22.94
C GLN A 579 -28.36 16.09 -21.54
N CYS A 580 -27.12 16.59 -21.34
CA CYS A 580 -26.69 17.19 -20.07
C CYS A 580 -26.69 18.73 -20.06
N PHE A 581 -27.04 19.39 -21.17
CA PHE A 581 -26.94 20.86 -21.28
C PHE A 581 -27.83 21.60 -20.27
N ALA A 582 -29.10 21.18 -20.14
CA ALA A 582 -30.06 21.85 -19.27
C ALA A 582 -29.66 21.76 -17.78
N THR A 583 -29.31 20.56 -17.31
CA THR A 583 -28.85 20.32 -15.93
C THR A 583 -27.54 21.05 -15.64
N SER A 584 -26.61 21.05 -16.60
CA SER A 584 -25.31 21.73 -16.47
C SER A 584 -25.46 23.25 -16.41
N THR A 585 -26.39 23.83 -17.19
CA THR A 585 -26.66 25.27 -17.18
C THR A 585 -27.30 25.72 -15.85
N GLN A 586 -28.27 24.96 -15.33
CA GLN A 586 -28.90 25.24 -14.04
C GLN A 586 -27.89 25.14 -12.88
N ALA A 587 -27.02 24.13 -12.90
CA ALA A 587 -25.92 23.96 -11.95
C ALA A 587 -24.94 25.15 -11.97
N ALA A 588 -24.54 25.60 -13.17
CA ALA A 588 -23.64 26.75 -13.35
C ALA A 588 -24.26 28.06 -12.82
N GLN A 589 -25.53 28.32 -13.13
CA GLN A 589 -26.24 29.52 -12.68
C GLN A 589 -26.35 29.60 -11.15
N CYS A 590 -26.79 28.53 -10.48
CA CYS A 590 -27.02 28.58 -9.04
C CYS A 590 -25.71 28.49 -8.22
N GLY A 591 -24.75 27.66 -8.67
CA GLY A 591 -23.44 27.56 -8.01
C GLY A 591 -22.57 28.81 -8.19
N GLY A 592 -22.64 29.47 -9.36
CA GLY A 592 -21.80 30.63 -9.67
C GLY A 592 -22.14 31.85 -8.82
N LEU A 593 -23.42 32.10 -8.57
CA LEU A 593 -23.86 33.17 -7.67
C LEU A 593 -23.40 32.95 -6.22
N ALA A 594 -23.34 31.68 -5.77
CA ALA A 594 -22.87 31.34 -4.43
C ALA A 594 -21.36 31.59 -4.26
N LEU A 595 -20.54 31.42 -5.30
CA LEU A 595 -19.09 31.70 -5.25
C LEU A 595 -18.74 33.19 -5.09
N LEU A 596 -19.70 34.09 -5.33
CA LEU A 596 -19.49 35.54 -5.34
C LEU A 596 -19.96 36.24 -4.05
N SER A 597 -20.58 35.52 -3.12
CA SER A 597 -21.15 36.12 -1.90
C SER A 597 -21.13 35.19 -0.69
N GLY A 598 -21.01 35.78 0.50
CA GLY A 598 -21.12 35.05 1.77
C GLY A 598 -20.00 34.02 2.05
N PRO A 599 -20.24 33.04 2.95
CA PRO A 599 -19.24 32.06 3.37
C PRO A 599 -18.73 31.13 2.25
N SER A 600 -19.49 30.98 1.15
CA SER A 600 -19.14 30.19 -0.03
C SER A 600 -18.05 30.82 -0.91
N THR A 601 -17.62 32.06 -0.64
CA THR A 601 -16.45 32.69 -1.29
C THR A 601 -15.13 31.93 -1.05
N LEU A 602 -15.06 31.15 0.04
CA LEU A 602 -14.05 30.11 0.30
C LEU A 602 -13.90 29.11 -0.86
N CYS A 603 -15.01 28.78 -1.52
CA CYS A 603 -15.00 27.79 -2.59
C CYS A 603 -14.55 28.36 -3.94
N ASN A 604 -14.35 29.69 -4.07
CA ASN A 604 -14.00 30.34 -5.33
C ASN A 604 -12.49 30.24 -5.60
N PRO A 605 -12.05 29.56 -6.68
CA PRO A 605 -10.62 29.46 -7.02
C PRO A 605 -9.93 30.81 -7.26
N GLN A 606 -10.69 31.84 -7.66
CA GLN A 606 -10.15 33.20 -7.87
C GLN A 606 -9.59 33.81 -6.59
N SER A 607 -10.19 33.51 -5.43
CA SER A 607 -9.72 33.93 -4.11
C SER A 607 -8.30 33.44 -3.78
N TYR A 608 -7.81 32.44 -4.51
CA TYR A 608 -6.50 31.80 -4.35
C TYR A 608 -5.60 32.00 -5.57
N GLY A 609 -5.95 32.92 -6.49
CA GLY A 609 -5.21 33.13 -7.74
C GLY A 609 -5.16 31.87 -8.63
N PHE A 610 -6.19 31.01 -8.55
CA PHE A 610 -6.22 29.68 -9.17
C PHE A 610 -5.09 28.72 -8.71
N ASN A 611 -4.42 28.98 -7.59
CA ASN A 611 -3.51 28.00 -7.00
C ASN A 611 -4.32 26.86 -6.37
N TYR A 612 -4.24 25.67 -6.96
CA TYR A 612 -5.05 24.52 -6.56
C TYR A 612 -4.73 24.01 -5.15
N GLY A 613 -3.45 23.98 -4.77
CA GLY A 613 -3.03 23.62 -3.42
C GLY A 613 -3.53 24.59 -2.34
N ALA A 614 -3.45 25.90 -2.58
CA ALA A 614 -3.93 26.92 -1.64
C ALA A 614 -5.46 26.83 -1.42
N TRP A 615 -6.22 26.62 -2.49
CA TRP A 615 -7.66 26.36 -2.40
C TRP A 615 -7.95 25.05 -1.65
N LEU A 616 -7.27 23.96 -1.99
CA LEU A 616 -7.49 22.64 -1.37
C LEU A 616 -7.17 22.66 0.13
N SER A 617 -6.15 23.39 0.54
CA SER A 617 -5.78 23.61 1.95
C SER A 617 -6.85 24.40 2.70
N ALA A 618 -7.35 25.50 2.15
CA ALA A 618 -8.37 26.32 2.78
C ALA A 618 -9.73 25.61 2.89
N VAL A 619 -10.17 24.95 1.81
CA VAL A 619 -11.38 24.12 1.80
C VAL A 619 -11.20 22.92 2.74
N GLY A 620 -10.04 22.26 2.69
CA GLY A 620 -9.68 21.19 3.59
C GLY A 620 -9.75 21.60 5.06
N ALA A 621 -9.27 22.80 5.42
CA ALA A 621 -9.38 23.32 6.78
C ALA A 621 -10.85 23.48 7.24
N ARG A 622 -11.77 23.87 6.35
CA ARG A 622 -13.19 24.03 6.70
C ARG A 622 -13.98 22.72 6.82
N PHE A 623 -13.62 21.71 6.04
CA PHE A 623 -14.40 20.46 5.94
C PHE A 623 -13.74 19.28 6.65
N CYS A 624 -12.42 19.18 6.55
CA CYS A 624 -11.62 18.05 7.02
C CYS A 624 -10.74 18.39 8.23
N GLY A 625 -10.40 19.67 8.41
CA GLY A 625 -9.54 20.13 9.50
C GLY A 625 -10.18 20.10 10.90
N PRO A 626 -9.39 20.48 11.92
CA PRO A 626 -9.85 20.61 13.30
C PRO A 626 -10.85 21.77 13.50
#